data_AF-A0A318AQN5-F1
#
_entry.id   AF-A0A318AQN5-F1
#
_cell.length_a   1.000
_cell.length_b   1.000
_cell.length_c   1.000
_cell.angle_alpha   90.00
_cell.angle_beta   90.00
_cell.angle_gamma   90.00
#
_symmetry.space_group_name_H-M   'P 1'
#
loop_
_entity.id
_entity.type
_entity.pdbx_description
1 polymer ?
#
loop_
_entity_poly.entity_id
_entity_poly.type
_entity_poly.pdbx_seq_one_letter_code
_entity_poly.pdbx_strand_id
1 'polypeptide(L)'
;MTDATDIPPEGEERPLAGEYVLGVLDTAERAEAERRIVAEPAFARSVAWWEERLTLLAADVPSATPSEGLWPRIQNLIVEPLKPSAWNSVNLWRGVAAGALALAAASVVIAVLPRPA
;
A
#
# COMPACT_ATOMS: atom_id res chain seq x y z
N MET A 1 -9.13 34.47 -4.21
CA MET A 1 -9.36 33.47 -3.16
C MET A 1 -7.98 32.93 -2.83
N THR A 2 -7.28 33.58 -1.90
CA THR A 2 -5.94 33.19 -1.46
C THR A 2 -6.16 32.08 -0.44
N ASP A 3 -5.85 30.84 -0.82
CA ASP A 3 -5.96 29.71 0.11
C ASP A 3 -4.98 29.92 1.28
N ALA A 4 -5.27 29.35 2.45
CA ALA A 4 -4.43 29.53 3.65
C ALA A 4 -2.98 29.05 3.46
N THR A 5 -2.70 28.35 2.36
CA THR A 5 -1.39 27.87 1.89
C THR A 5 -0.51 28.97 1.29
N ASP A 6 -1.03 30.13 0.90
CA ASP A 6 -0.22 31.21 0.29
C ASP A 6 0.48 32.08 1.35
N ILE A 7 0.04 31.99 2.61
CA ILE A 7 0.65 32.72 3.72
C ILE A 7 1.83 31.90 4.24
N PRO A 8 3.06 32.44 4.21
CA PRO A 8 4.19 31.71 4.73
C PRO A 8 4.02 31.40 6.22
N PRO A 9 4.35 30.20 6.69
CA PRO A 9 4.44 29.95 8.13
C PRO A 9 5.48 30.92 8.74
N GLU A 10 5.08 31.68 9.75
CA GLU A 10 5.96 32.62 10.46
C GLU A 10 6.57 31.94 11.70
N GLY A 11 7.88 32.07 11.92
CA GLY A 11 8.58 31.56 13.11
C GLY A 11 9.85 30.74 12.82
N GLU A 12 10.54 30.32 13.91
CA GLU A 12 11.77 29.50 13.89
C GLU A 12 11.58 28.08 13.29
N GLU A 13 10.34 27.67 13.08
CA GLU A 13 9.98 26.36 12.50
C GLU A 13 10.20 26.31 10.98
N ARG A 14 10.22 27.49 10.33
CA ARG A 14 10.29 27.60 8.87
C ARG A 14 11.61 27.09 8.27
N PRO A 15 12.80 27.39 8.83
CA PRO A 15 14.07 26.86 8.31
C PRO A 15 14.14 25.34 8.44
N LEU A 16 13.80 24.79 9.61
CA LEU A 16 13.86 23.35 9.86
C LEU A 16 12.91 22.56 8.94
N ALA A 17 11.69 23.05 8.73
CA ALA A 17 10.75 22.43 7.79
C ALA A 17 11.30 22.44 6.34
N GLY A 18 12.00 23.50 5.94
CA GLY A 18 12.65 23.59 4.64
C GLY A 18 13.83 22.63 4.49
N GLU A 19 14.67 22.52 5.53
CA GLU A 19 15.79 21.58 5.59
C GLU A 19 15.31 20.12 5.54
N TYR A 20 14.20 19.82 6.21
CA TYR A 20 13.54 18.53 6.13
C TYR A 20 13.10 18.20 4.69
N VAL A 21 12.40 19.13 4.01
CA VAL A 21 11.92 18.93 2.64
C VAL A 21 13.08 18.79 1.64
N LEU A 22 14.15 19.56 1.83
CA LEU A 22 15.37 19.47 1.01
C LEU A 22 16.19 18.20 1.30
N GLY A 23 15.88 17.47 2.38
CA GLY A 23 16.59 16.26 2.76
C GLY A 23 18.03 16.49 3.22
N VAL A 24 18.33 17.66 3.79
CA VAL A 24 19.69 18.02 4.26
C VAL A 24 19.93 17.72 5.74
N LEU A 25 18.89 17.32 6.47
CA LEU A 25 18.96 16.94 7.88
C LEU A 25 19.69 15.60 8.06
N ASP A 26 20.37 15.46 9.20
CA ASP A 26 20.91 14.18 9.61
C ASP A 26 19.80 13.18 10.03
N THR A 27 20.20 11.94 10.37
CA THR A 27 19.22 10.88 10.72
C THR A 27 18.44 11.19 11.99
N ALA A 28 19.06 11.81 13.00
CA ALA A 28 18.42 12.11 14.27
C ALA A 28 17.48 13.31 14.13
N GLU A 29 17.93 14.36 13.45
CA GLU A 29 17.15 15.57 13.14
C GLU A 29 15.95 15.24 12.27
N ARG A 30 16.13 14.38 11.25
CA ARG A 30 15.03 13.93 10.41
C ARG A 30 13.98 13.16 11.20
N ALA A 31 14.39 12.26 12.09
CA ALA A 31 13.47 11.51 12.95
C ALA A 31 12.70 12.43 13.92
N GLU A 32 13.32 13.52 14.40
CA GLU A 32 12.63 14.54 15.18
C GLU A 32 11.63 15.32 14.35
N ALA A 33 12.01 15.77 13.15
CA ALA A 33 11.11 16.44 12.23
C ALA A 33 9.88 15.56 11.89
N GLU A 34 10.08 14.26 11.65
CA GLU A 34 8.99 13.30 11.41
C GLU A 34 8.03 13.19 12.60
N ARG A 35 8.55 13.16 13.84
CA ARG A 35 7.70 13.19 15.04
C ARG A 35 6.89 14.48 15.13
N ARG A 36 7.53 15.62 14.88
CA ARG A 36 6.88 16.93 14.90
C ARG A 36 5.82 17.09 13.81
N ILE A 37 6.05 16.54 12.61
CA ILE A 37 5.03 16.52 11.54
C ILE A 37 3.74 15.83 12.02
N VAL A 38 3.87 14.73 12.77
CA VAL A 38 2.71 14.00 13.29
C VAL A 38 2.07 14.72 14.49
N ALA A 39 2.87 15.33 15.35
CA ALA A 39 2.41 15.92 16.61
C ALA A 39 1.94 17.39 16.51
N GLU A 40 2.52 18.17 15.61
CA GLU A 40 2.39 19.63 15.55
C GLU A 40 1.79 20.08 14.20
N PRO A 41 0.48 20.40 14.16
CA PRO A 41 -0.17 20.83 12.92
C PRO A 41 0.42 22.10 12.28
N ALA A 42 1.07 22.96 13.07
CA ALA A 42 1.75 24.15 12.55
C ALA A 42 3.02 23.78 11.77
N PHE A 43 3.84 22.88 12.32
CA PHE A 43 5.02 22.37 11.65
C PHE A 43 4.66 21.60 10.37
N ALA A 44 3.62 20.76 10.41
CA ALA A 44 3.11 20.04 9.24
C ALA A 44 2.68 20.99 8.10
N ARG A 45 2.00 22.11 8.42
CA ARG A 45 1.68 23.15 7.43
C ARG A 45 2.93 23.79 6.85
N SER A 46 3.97 23.99 7.66
CA SER A 46 5.24 24.54 7.19
C SER A 46 5.95 23.62 6.20
N VAL A 47 5.92 22.31 6.46
CA VAL A 47 6.45 21.29 5.54
C VAL A 47 5.68 21.30 4.22
N ALA A 48 4.34 21.27 4.28
CA ALA A 48 3.49 21.30 3.08
C ALA A 48 3.74 22.57 2.23
N TRP A 49 3.91 23.72 2.87
CA TRP A 49 4.24 24.99 2.19
C TRP A 49 5.56 24.89 1.40
N TRP A 50 6.60 24.31 2.01
CA TRP A 50 7.88 24.10 1.34
C TRP A 50 7.79 23.06 0.22
N GLU A 51 7.07 21.96 0.42
CA GLU A 51 6.85 20.92 -0.60
C GLU A 51 6.18 21.51 -1.86
N GLU A 52 5.10 22.28 -1.69
CA GLU A 52 4.39 22.91 -2.82
C GLU A 52 5.31 23.84 -3.60
N ARG A 53 6.06 24.70 -2.89
CA ARG A 53 6.96 25.67 -3.52
C ARG A 53 8.13 25.01 -4.25
N LEU A 54 8.71 23.95 -3.69
CA LEU A 54 9.87 23.28 -4.26
C LEU A 54 9.48 22.29 -5.36
N THR A 55 8.26 21.73 -5.33
CA THR A 55 7.76 20.84 -6.39
C THR A 55 7.79 21.48 -7.77
N LEU A 56 7.59 22.80 -7.84
CA LEU A 56 7.66 23.54 -9.11
C LEU A 56 9.04 23.44 -9.78
N LEU A 57 10.12 23.30 -9.01
CA LEU A 57 11.46 23.14 -9.55
C LEU A 57 11.65 21.77 -10.25
N ALA A 58 10.86 20.77 -9.87
CA ALA A 58 10.92 19.45 -10.50
C ALA A 58 10.36 19.47 -11.93
N ALA A 59 9.56 20.47 -12.31
CA ALA A 59 8.97 20.57 -13.65
C ALA A 59 10.02 20.70 -14.76
N ASP A 60 11.18 21.28 -14.44
CA ASP A 60 12.29 21.47 -15.39
C ASP A 60 13.27 20.28 -15.43
N VAL A 61 13.05 19.24 -14.61
CA VAL A 61 13.91 18.06 -14.57
C VAL A 61 13.56 17.12 -15.74
N PRO A 62 14.52 16.78 -16.61
CA PRO A 62 14.25 15.88 -17.73
C PRO A 62 13.92 14.47 -17.25
N SER A 63 12.97 13.83 -17.92
CA SER A 63 12.61 12.43 -17.63
C SER A 63 13.79 11.49 -17.89
N ALA A 64 14.02 10.56 -16.96
CA ALA A 64 15.03 9.51 -17.08
C ALA A 64 14.34 8.15 -17.17
N THR A 65 14.68 7.36 -18.19
CA THR A 65 14.12 6.01 -18.35
C THR A 65 14.68 5.07 -17.28
N PRO A 66 13.85 4.49 -16.40
CA PRO A 66 14.31 3.51 -15.42
C PRO A 66 14.62 2.17 -16.09
N SER A 67 15.38 1.30 -15.41
CA SER A 67 15.60 -0.08 -15.87
C SER A 67 14.28 -0.85 -15.95
N GLU A 68 14.09 -1.68 -16.97
CA GLU A 68 12.83 -2.42 -17.22
C GLU A 68 12.34 -3.24 -16.02
N GLY A 69 13.25 -3.77 -15.21
CA GLY A 69 12.92 -4.57 -14.02
C GLY A 69 12.57 -3.78 -12.76
N LEU A 70 12.68 -2.44 -12.76
CA LEU A 70 12.48 -1.63 -11.55
C LEU A 70 11.03 -1.67 -11.07
N TRP A 71 10.07 -1.48 -11.96
CA TRP A 71 8.66 -1.46 -11.60
C TRP A 71 8.16 -2.80 -11.04
N PRO A 72 8.44 -3.96 -11.68
CA PRO A 72 8.12 -5.26 -11.10
C PRO A 72 8.74 -5.50 -9.70
N ARG A 73 9.98 -5.03 -9.47
CA ARG A 73 10.63 -5.13 -8.16
C ARG A 73 9.91 -4.33 -7.09
N ILE A 74 9.48 -3.10 -7.39
CA ILE A 74 8.70 -2.25 -6.49
C ILE A 74 7.37 -2.93 -6.16
N GLN A 75 6.66 -3.45 -7.17
CA GLN A 75 5.40 -4.15 -6.96
C GLN A 75 5.54 -5.33 -5.98
N ASN A 76 6.60 -6.13 -6.12
CA ASN A 76 6.84 -7.27 -5.23
C ASN A 76 7.22 -6.89 -3.80
N LEU A 77 7.73 -5.67 -3.56
CA LEU A 77 8.05 -5.20 -2.20
C LEU A 77 6.83 -4.66 -1.46
N ILE A 78 5.86 -4.10 -2.18
CA ILE A 78 4.70 -3.43 -1.60
C ILE A 78 3.49 -4.36 -1.54
N VAL A 79 3.30 -5.18 -2.58
CA VAL A 79 2.22 -6.15 -2.62
C VAL A 79 2.69 -7.39 -1.88
N GLU A 80 2.26 -7.53 -0.62
CA GLU A 80 2.36 -8.80 0.08
C GLU A 80 1.61 -9.84 -0.76
N PRO A 81 2.27 -10.85 -1.33
CA PRO A 81 1.60 -11.81 -2.17
C PRO A 81 0.58 -12.54 -1.30
N LEU A 82 -0.71 -12.29 -1.53
CA LEU A 82 -1.79 -13.07 -0.93
C LEU A 82 -1.52 -14.52 -1.28
N LYS A 83 -1.02 -15.30 -0.31
CA LYS A 83 -0.77 -16.73 -0.49
C LYS A 83 -2.09 -17.34 -0.98
N PRO A 84 -2.14 -17.93 -2.18
CA PRO A 84 -3.37 -18.53 -2.67
C PRO A 84 -3.77 -19.64 -1.69
N SER A 85 -4.86 -19.40 -0.95
CA SER A 85 -5.43 -20.41 -0.07
C SER A 85 -6.10 -21.48 -0.92
N ALA A 86 -5.78 -22.75 -0.66
CA ALA A 86 -6.45 -23.88 -1.33
C ALA A 86 -7.98 -23.80 -1.18
N TRP A 87 -8.47 -23.17 -0.11
CA TRP A 87 -9.90 -22.94 0.16
C TRP A 87 -10.58 -21.96 -0.82
N ASN A 88 -9.82 -21.08 -1.49
CA ASN A 88 -10.35 -20.19 -2.53
C ASN A 88 -10.34 -20.83 -3.93
N SER A 89 -10.01 -22.12 -4.05
CA SER A 89 -9.97 -22.80 -5.34
C SER A 89 -11.34 -23.37 -5.72
N VAL A 90 -11.93 -22.86 -6.80
CA VAL A 90 -13.16 -23.40 -7.39
C VAL A 90 -12.97 -24.87 -7.80
N ASN A 91 -11.77 -25.26 -8.24
CA ASN A 91 -11.48 -26.65 -8.62
C ASN A 91 -11.54 -27.59 -7.41
N LEU A 92 -11.07 -27.14 -6.24
CA LEU A 92 -11.20 -27.90 -5.00
C LEU A 92 -12.68 -28.11 -4.64
N TRP A 93 -13.48 -27.04 -4.66
CA TRP A 93 -14.92 -27.12 -4.39
C TRP A 93 -15.67 -27.99 -5.40
N ARG A 94 -15.28 -27.96 -6.68
CA ARG A 94 -15.83 -28.87 -7.70
C ARG A 94 -15.53 -30.33 -7.40
N GLY A 95 -14.30 -30.64 -6.97
CA GLY A 95 -13.92 -31.99 -6.55
C GLY A 95 -14.71 -32.47 -5.32
N VAL A 96 -14.86 -31.60 -4.31
CA VAL A 96 -15.65 -31.89 -3.09
C VAL A 96 -17.11 -32.15 -3.44
N ALA A 97 -17.72 -31.30 -4.28
CA ALA A 97 -19.12 -31.47 -4.70
C ALA A 97 -19.32 -32.75 -5.52
N ALA A 98 -18.42 -33.05 -6.45
CA ALA A 98 -18.47 -34.27 -7.25
C ALA A 98 -18.33 -35.54 -6.37
N GLY A 99 -17.40 -35.52 -5.41
CA GLY A 99 -17.21 -36.61 -4.46
C GLY A 99 -18.44 -36.84 -3.57
N ALA A 100 -19.04 -35.77 -3.05
CA ALA A 100 -20.27 -35.86 -2.26
C ALA A 100 -21.45 -36.43 -3.06
N LEU A 101 -21.60 -36.01 -4.32
CA LEU A 101 -22.65 -36.53 -5.21
C LEU A 101 -22.44 -38.01 -5.53
N ALA A 102 -21.21 -38.44 -5.80
CA ALA A 102 -20.88 -39.84 -6.04
C ALA A 102 -21.17 -40.72 -4.81
N LEU A 103 -20.81 -40.24 -3.61
CA LEU A 103 -21.14 -40.93 -2.35
C LEU A 103 -22.65 -41.03 -2.15
N ALA A 104 -23.40 -39.93 -2.35
CA ALA A 104 -24.86 -39.93 -2.23
C ALA A 104 -25.50 -40.94 -3.18
N ALA A 105 -25.09 -40.95 -4.45
CA ALA A 105 -25.55 -41.92 -5.44
C ALA A 105 -25.23 -43.36 -5.03
N ALA A 106 -24.00 -43.62 -4.56
CA ALA A 106 -23.61 -44.94 -4.07
C ALA A 106 -24.46 -45.40 -2.86
N SER A 107 -24.74 -44.51 -1.91
CA SER A 107 -25.61 -44.84 -0.77
C SER A 107 -27.07 -45.13 -1.20
N VAL A 108 -27.59 -44.44 -2.22
CA VAL A 108 -28.92 -44.76 -2.78
C VAL A 108 -28.91 -46.13 -3.44
N VAL A 109 -27.87 -46.45 -4.23
CA VAL A 109 -27.73 -47.77 -4.86
C VAL A 109 -27.68 -48.87 -3.80
N ILE A 110 -26.88 -48.69 -2.75
CA ILE A 110 -26.77 -49.65 -1.64
C ILE A 110 -28.11 -49.82 -0.91
N ALA A 111 -28.86 -48.73 -0.70
CA ALA A 111 -30.15 -48.78 -0.02
C ALA A 111 -31.25 -49.48 -0.85
N VAL A 112 -31.16 -49.41 -2.19
CA VAL A 112 -32.14 -49.98 -3.13
C VAL A 112 -31.83 -51.43 -3.51
N LEU A 113 -30.58 -51.90 -3.31
CA LEU A 113 -30.26 -53.31 -3.53
C LEU A 113 -31.05 -54.20 -2.56
N PRO A 114 -31.77 -55.23 -3.07
CA PRO A 114 -32.56 -56.11 -2.23
C PRO A 114 -31.63 -56.85 -1.26
N ARG A 115 -31.95 -56.75 0.03
CA ARG A 115 -31.26 -57.52 1.07
C ARG A 115 -31.54 -59.01 0.84
N PRO A 116 -30.52 -59.87 0.60
CA PRO A 116 -30.75 -61.30 0.53
C PRO A 116 -31.23 -61.80 1.91
N ALA A 117 -32.29 -62.62 1.89
CA ALA A 117 -32.89 -63.26 3.06
C ALA A 117 -32.02 -64.40 3.62
#